data_AF-B1LTH7-F1
#
_entry.id   AF-B1LTH7-F1
#
_cell.length_a   1.000
_cell.length_b   1.000
_cell.length_c   1.000
_cell.angle_alpha   90.00
_cell.angle_beta   90.00
_cell.angle_gamma   90.00
#
_symmetry.space_group_name_H-M   'P 1'
#
loop_
_entity.id
_entity.type
_entity.pdbx_description
1 polymer ?
#
loop_
_entity_poly.entity_id
_entity_poly.type
_entity_poly.pdbx_seq_one_letter_code
_entity_poly.pdbx_strand_id
1 'polypeptide(L)' 'MQAVTLSPSPAAARPTGRPAARPSLLRTWLQRIRTRRALAALHPDQARDAGLEPWDLRAEIAKPFWRA' A
#
# COMPACT_ATOMS: atom_id res chain seq x y z
N MET A 1 39.39 -11.05 33.95
CA MET A 1 38.24 -10.31 33.40
C MET A 1 38.09 -10.71 31.94
N GLN A 2 37.27 -11.72 31.62
CA GLN A 2 37.15 -12.27 30.26
C GLN A 2 35.97 -11.59 29.54
N ALA A 3 36.24 -10.91 28.42
CA ALA A 3 35.21 -10.36 27.56
C ALA A 3 34.80 -11.42 26.54
N VAL A 4 33.59 -11.97 26.71
CA VAL A 4 32.94 -12.85 25.75
C VAL A 4 32.64 -12.06 24.47
N THR A 5 33.32 -12.38 23.38
CA THR A 5 32.94 -11.92 22.03
C THR A 5 31.95 -12.89 21.43
N LEU A 6 30.66 -12.54 21.47
CA LEU A 6 29.65 -13.19 20.63
C LEU A 6 29.63 -12.47 19.29
N SER A 7 30.13 -13.16 18.26
CA SER A 7 30.05 -12.75 16.86
C SER A 7 28.69 -13.18 16.30
N PRO A 8 27.79 -12.27 15.90
CA PRO A 8 26.64 -12.65 15.11
C PRO A 8 27.08 -12.73 13.64
N SER A 9 27.29 -13.94 13.14
CA SER A 9 27.37 -14.21 11.71
C SER A 9 25.96 -14.13 11.11
N PRO A 10 25.63 -13.17 10.23
CA PRO A 10 24.42 -13.25 9.45
C PRO A 10 24.68 -14.21 8.30
N ALA A 11 24.59 -15.52 8.59
CA ALA A 11 24.52 -16.55 7.58
C ALA A 11 23.26 -16.33 6.73
N ALA A 12 23.45 -15.73 5.56
CA ALA A 12 22.71 -16.00 4.33
C ALA A 12 21.17 -16.09 4.44
N ALA A 13 20.50 -14.98 4.72
CA ALA A 13 19.16 -14.77 4.19
C ALA A 13 19.28 -14.30 2.74
N ARG A 14 19.53 -15.22 1.80
CA ARG A 14 19.30 -14.93 0.38
C ARG A 14 17.81 -14.60 0.26
N PRO A 15 17.41 -13.39 -0.17
CA PRO A 15 16.03 -13.18 -0.54
C PRO A 15 15.79 -14.06 -1.77
N THR A 16 15.20 -15.23 -1.57
CA THR A 16 14.41 -15.93 -2.58
C THR A 16 13.16 -15.10 -2.81
N GLY A 17 13.37 -13.86 -3.25
CA GLY A 17 12.34 -12.94 -3.67
C GLY A 17 11.72 -13.57 -4.90
N ARG A 18 10.63 -14.32 -4.69
CA ARG A 18 9.69 -14.65 -5.76
C ARG A 18 9.50 -13.36 -6.53
N PRO A 19 9.81 -13.31 -7.85
CA PRO A 19 9.62 -12.08 -8.60
C PRO A 19 8.18 -11.69 -8.38
N ALA A 20 7.96 -10.57 -7.68
CA ALA A 20 6.62 -10.09 -7.40
C ALA A 20 5.96 -9.94 -8.77
N ALA A 21 5.00 -10.82 -9.06
CA ALA A 21 4.34 -10.85 -10.35
C ALA A 21 3.81 -9.44 -10.57
N ARG A 22 4.38 -8.70 -11.52
CA ARG A 22 3.97 -7.32 -11.77
C ARG A 22 2.50 -7.41 -12.16
N PRO A 23 1.57 -6.86 -11.36
CA PRO A 23 0.17 -6.90 -11.73
C PRO A 23 0.07 -6.23 -13.09
N SER A 24 -0.67 -6.86 -14.01
CA SER A 24 -0.88 -6.26 -15.33
C SER A 24 -1.41 -4.84 -15.15
N LEU A 25 -1.01 -3.94 -16.05
CA LEU A 25 -1.42 -2.53 -16.03
C LEU A 25 -2.95 -2.40 -15.89
N LEU A 26 -3.68 -3.27 -16.60
CA LEU A 26 -5.13 -3.40 -16.54
C LEU A 26 -5.64 -3.83 -15.15
N ARG A 27 -5.02 -4.82 -14.50
CA ARG A 27 -5.39 -5.22 -13.13
C ARG A 27 -5.16 -4.09 -12.14
N THR A 28 -4.08 -3.32 -12.31
CA THR A 28 -3.80 -2.14 -11.48
C THR A 28 -4.87 -1.07 -11.66
N TRP A 29 -5.25 -0.79 -12.91
CA TRP A 29 -6.33 0.17 -13.20
C TRP A 29 -7.68 -0.28 -12.67
N LEU A 30 -8.04 -1.56 -12.83
CA LEU A 30 -9.27 -2.13 -12.26
C LEU A 30 -9.27 -2.02 -10.73
N GLN A 31 -8.15 -2.33 -10.08
CA GLN A 31 -8.01 -2.20 -8.63
C GLN A 31 -8.19 -0.76 -8.19
N ARG A 32 -7.59 0.21 -8.90
CA ARG A 32 -7.75 1.64 -8.61
C ARG A 32 -9.19 2.10 -8.75
N ILE A 33 -9.88 1.72 -9.83
CA ILE A 33 -11.31 2.04 -10.02
C ILE A 33 -12.16 1.47 -8.89
N ARG A 34 -11.96 0.20 -8.53
CA ARG A 34 -12.71 -0.45 -7.44
C ARG A 34 -12.47 0.24 -6.10
N THR A 35 -11.22 0.57 -5.81
CA THR A 35 -10.84 1.26 -4.57
C THR A 35 -11.48 2.66 -4.50
N ARG A 36 -11.40 3.45 -5.58
CA ARG A 36 -12.02 4.78 -5.64
C ARG A 36 -13.55 4.74 -5.56
N ARG A 37 -14.19 3.72 -6.14
CA ARG A 37 -15.63 3.49 -5.98
C ARG A 37 -16.00 3.12 -4.54
N ALA A 38 -15.18 2.30 -3.88
CA ALA A 38 -15.39 1.96 -2.47
C ALA A 38 -15.23 3.19 -1.57
N LEU A 39 -14.23 4.04 -1.84
CA LEU A 39 -14.05 5.33 -1.16
C LEU A 39 -15.23 6.28 -1.41
N ALA A 40 -15.74 6.35 -2.64
CA ALA A 40 -16.92 7.18 -2.96
C ALA A 40 -18.22 6.67 -2.31
N ALA A 41 -18.31 5.37 -2.05
CA ALA A 41 -19.42 4.76 -1.34
C ALA A 41 -19.29 4.88 0.19
N LEU A 42 -18.10 5.25 0.69
CA LEU A 42 -17.86 5.42 2.12
C LEU A 42 -18.59 6.69 2.60
N HIS A 43 -19.35 6.56 3.70
CA HIS A 43 -20.02 7.71 4.29
C HIS A 43 -18.96 8.72 4.79
N PRO A 44 -19.14 10.04 4.58
CA PRO A 44 -18.16 11.05 5.01
C PRO A 44 -17.85 11.00 6.51
N ASP A 45 -18.78 10.53 7.33
CA ASP A 45 -18.54 10.37 8.77
C ASP A 45 -17.57 9.21 9.06
N GLN A 46 -17.67 8.09 8.33
CA GLN A 46 -16.71 6.98 8.45
C GLN A 46 -15.32 7.36 7.96
N ALA A 47 -15.24 8.25 6.95
CA ALA A 47 -13.96 8.79 6.51
C ALA A 47 -13.32 9.64 7.62
N ARG A 48 -14.10 10.49 8.30
CA ARG A 48 -13.60 11.27 9.46
C ARG A 48 -13.15 10.38 10.61
N ASP A 49 -13.89 9.32 10.90
CA ASP A 49 -13.52 8.35 11.95
C ASP A 49 -12.20 7.64 11.64
N ALA A 50 -11.90 7.41 10.35
CA ALA A 50 -10.62 6.89 9.88
C ALA A 50 -9.49 7.94 9.84
N GLY A 51 -9.77 9.19 10.23
CA GLY A 51 -8.83 10.32 10.14
C GLY A 51 -8.57 10.79 8.71
N LEU A 52 -9.43 10.42 7.75
CA LEU A 52 -9.32 10.85 6.36
C LEU A 52 -10.05 12.18 6.17
N GLU A 53 -9.35 13.15 5.60
CA GLU A 53 -9.91 14.47 5.30
C GLU A 53 -10.86 14.36 4.08
N PRO A 54 -12.12 14.83 4.17
CA PRO A 54 -13.09 14.69 3.07
C PRO A 54 -12.70 15.34 1.74
N TRP A 55 -11.96 16.45 1.75
CA TRP A 55 -11.40 17.11 0.57
C TRP A 55 -10.32 16.27 -0.10
N ASP A 56 -9.44 15.65 0.69
CA ASP A 56 -8.41 14.73 0.15
C ASP A 56 -9.05 13.50 -0.51
N LEU A 57 -10.12 12.98 0.10
CA LEU A 57 -10.88 11.86 -0.44
C LEU A 57 -11.55 12.22 -1.78
N ARG A 58 -12.13 13.43 -1.86
CA ARG A 58 -12.71 13.97 -3.11
C ARG A 58 -11.64 14.15 -4.19
N ALA A 59 -10.47 14.68 -3.83
CA ALA A 59 -9.35 14.84 -4.75
C ALA A 59 -8.88 13.47 -5.27
N GLU A 60 -8.80 12.47 -4.41
CA GLU A 60 -8.38 11.11 -4.78
C GLU A 60 -9.40 10.40 -5.69
N ILE A 61 -10.71 10.59 -5.45
CA ILE A 61 -11.78 10.08 -6.32
C ILE A 61 -11.76 10.74 -7.69
N ALA A 62 -11.46 12.04 -7.75
CA ALA A 62 -11.40 12.80 -9.00
C ALA A 62 -10.20 12.43 -9.88
N LYS A 63 -9.19 11.71 -9.35
CA LYS A 63 -8.04 11.28 -10.14
C LYS A 63 -8.46 10.27 -11.21
N PRO A 64 -8.02 10.45 -12.48
CA PRO A 64 -8.27 9.46 -13.51
C PRO A 64 -7.59 8.13 -13.16
N PHE A 65 -8.19 7.01 -13.56
CA PHE A 65 -7.76 5.67 -13.16
C PHE A 65 -6.30 5.33 -13.53
N TRP A 66 -5.80 5.93 -14.62
CA TRP A 66 -4.44 5.73 -15.10
C TRP A 66 -3.39 6.46 -14.25
N ARG A 67 -3.79 7.44 -13.42
CA ARG A 67 -2.89 8.27 -12.62
C ARG A 67 -2.85 7.82 -11.15
N ALA A 68 -1.63 7.73 -10.61
CA ALA A 68 -1.35 7.58 -9.18
C ALA A 68 -1.32 8.98 -8.55
#